data_AF-A0A669PWC1-F1
#
_entry.id   AF-A0A669PWC1-F1
#
_cell.length_a   1.000
_cell.length_b   1.000
_cell.length_c   1.000
_cell.angle_alpha   90.00
_cell.angle_beta   90.00
_cell.angle_gamma   90.00
#
_symmetry.space_group_name_H-M   'P 1'
#
loop_
_entity.id
_entity.type
_entity.pdbx_description
1 polymer ?
#
loop_
_entity_poly.entity_id
_entity_poly.type
_entity_poly.pdbx_seq_one_letter_code
_entity_poly.pdbx_strand_id
1 'polypeptide(L)'
;MKISNSSFSFFVPLVNGLMRLGLAGVHQQINLCNESLMLEKLPVCGKFFEGMMKKVDSKKWCNLTEFIMYYNNFTQCTEREANSASCFWPNPLAESFITGIHKQYFSNCTLDNVHWEDPPDEILITLILIPVILTCAMIMLVVWCSKRSDILV
;
A
#
# COMPACT_ATOMS: atom_id res chain seq x y z
N MET A 1 5.87 2.65 -8.45
CA MET A 1 4.76 1.85 -7.88
C MET A 1 5.12 1.48 -6.45
N LYS A 2 4.81 2.35 -5.50
CA LYS A 2 4.94 2.07 -4.06
C LYS A 2 3.56 1.64 -3.57
N ILE A 3 3.47 0.47 -2.97
CA ILE A 3 2.29 0.07 -2.21
C ILE A 3 2.34 0.91 -0.93
N SER A 4 1.54 1.97 -0.89
CA SER A 4 1.41 2.86 0.27
C SER A 4 0.67 2.11 1.38
N ASN A 5 1.40 1.61 2.38
CA ASN A 5 0.84 1.06 3.61
C ASN A 5 0.71 2.17 4.67
N SER A 6 -0.08 3.20 4.38
CA SER A 6 -0.27 4.34 5.31
C SER A 6 -1.19 4.02 6.51
N SER A 7 -1.88 2.87 6.52
CA SER A 7 -2.82 2.53 7.60
C SER A 7 -2.19 1.91 8.85
N PHE A 8 -0.89 1.57 8.85
CA PHE A 8 -0.29 0.79 9.94
C PHE A 8 0.21 1.63 11.14
N SER A 9 0.23 2.96 11.04
CA SER A 9 0.84 3.83 12.07
C SER A 9 -0.09 4.16 13.25
N PHE A 10 -1.41 4.06 13.08
CA PHE A 10 -2.38 4.54 14.08
C PHE A 10 -2.67 3.53 15.22
N PHE A 11 -2.34 2.25 15.05
CA PHE A 11 -2.72 1.19 16.00
C PHE A 11 -1.65 0.85 17.05
N VAL A 12 -0.45 1.44 16.97
CA VAL A 12 0.69 1.07 17.82
C VAL A 12 0.52 1.42 19.32
N PRO A 13 -0.14 2.52 19.75
CA PRO A 13 -0.14 2.86 21.18
C PRO A 13 -1.14 2.06 22.04
N LEU A 14 -2.17 1.42 21.44
CA LEU A 14 -3.20 0.71 22.21
C LEU A 14 -2.82 -0.74 22.57
N VAL A 15 -1.93 -1.37 21.80
CA VAL A 15 -1.50 -2.77 22.01
C VAL A 15 -0.47 -2.96 23.13
N ASN A 16 0.29 -1.92 23.49
CA ASN A 16 1.35 -2.01 24.50
C ASN A 16 0.83 -2.19 25.95
N GLY A 17 -0.45 -1.91 26.21
CA GLY A 17 -1.06 -2.06 27.55
C GLY A 17 -1.68 -3.43 27.82
N LEU A 18 -2.04 -4.21 26.80
CA LEU A 18 -2.81 -5.45 26.95
C LEU A 18 -1.99 -6.73 26.75
N MET A 19 -0.76 -6.64 26.21
CA MET A 19 0.07 -7.81 25.91
C MET A 19 0.96 -8.25 27.09
N ARG A 20 0.36 -8.49 28.27
CA ARG A 20 1.03 -9.26 29.35
C ARG A 20 0.30 -10.53 29.77
N LEU A 21 -0.83 -10.85 29.14
CA LEU A 21 -1.58 -12.07 29.39
C LEU A 21 -2.02 -12.69 28.06
N GLY A 22 -1.23 -13.65 27.55
CA GLY A 22 -1.59 -14.41 26.35
C GLY A 22 -0.39 -14.96 25.62
N LEU A 23 0.00 -16.19 25.96
CA LEU A 23 0.95 -16.99 25.19
C LEU A 23 0.38 -17.28 23.80
N ALA A 24 0.94 -16.64 22.77
CA ALA A 24 1.19 -17.19 21.44
C ALA A 24 1.84 -16.08 20.60
N GLY A 25 3.05 -15.66 21.01
CA GLY A 25 3.95 -15.04 20.04
C GLY A 25 4.08 -16.04 18.90
N VAL A 26 3.72 -15.62 17.68
CA VAL A 26 3.96 -16.37 16.45
C VAL A 26 5.36 -16.94 16.55
N HIS A 27 5.46 -18.27 16.64
CA HIS A 27 6.74 -18.94 16.57
C HIS A 27 7.28 -18.67 15.18
N GLN A 28 8.05 -17.58 15.04
CA GLN A 28 8.87 -17.37 13.87
C GLN A 28 9.87 -18.51 13.93
N GLN A 29 9.59 -19.55 13.15
CA GLN A 29 10.48 -20.68 12.98
C GLN A 29 11.85 -20.08 12.66
N ILE A 30 12.82 -20.26 13.56
CA ILE A 30 14.19 -19.79 13.36
C ILE A 30 14.83 -20.73 12.34
N ASN A 31 14.34 -20.68 11.11
CA ASN A 31 15.16 -21.05 9.98
C ASN A 31 16.01 -19.82 9.73
N LEU A 32 17.33 -19.94 9.96
CA LEU A 32 18.27 -18.88 9.63
C LEU A 32 18.14 -18.61 8.12
N CYS A 33 17.75 -17.39 7.75
CA CYS A 33 17.69 -16.98 6.35
C CYS A 33 19.06 -17.17 5.72
N ASN A 34 19.12 -17.94 4.63
CA ASN A 34 20.35 -18.14 3.88
C ASN A 34 20.49 -17.05 2.83
N GLU A 35 21.05 -15.91 3.25
CA GLU A 35 21.23 -14.73 2.40
C GLU A 35 22.07 -15.01 1.14
N SER A 36 23.12 -15.83 1.27
CA SER A 36 23.98 -16.24 0.15
C SER A 36 23.19 -17.02 -0.90
N LEU A 37 22.37 -17.97 -0.46
CA LEU A 37 21.51 -18.74 -1.35
C LEU A 37 20.48 -17.82 -2.01
N MET A 38 19.88 -16.89 -1.26
CA MET A 38 18.93 -15.94 -1.82
C MET A 38 19.56 -15.06 -2.91
N LEU A 39 20.76 -14.53 -2.67
CA LEU A 39 21.51 -13.72 -3.65
C LEU A 39 21.86 -14.49 -4.92
N GLU A 40 22.11 -15.80 -4.83
CA GLU A 40 22.34 -16.66 -5.97
C GLU A 40 21.06 -16.88 -6.81
N LYS A 41 19.91 -17.03 -6.15
CA LYS A 41 18.64 -17.37 -6.80
C LYS A 41 17.91 -16.18 -7.42
N LEU A 42 17.95 -15.00 -6.79
CA LEU A 42 17.28 -13.79 -7.28
C LEU A 42 17.56 -13.48 -8.77
N PRO A 43 18.83 -13.51 -9.25
CA PRO A 43 19.14 -13.29 -10.67
C PRO A 43 18.47 -14.26 -11.63
N VAL A 44 18.11 -15.48 -11.22
CA VAL A 44 17.41 -16.45 -12.06
C VAL A 44 16.02 -15.94 -12.43
N CYS A 45 15.28 -15.43 -11.45
CA CYS A 45 13.99 -14.77 -11.67
C CYS A 45 14.14 -13.52 -12.55
N GLY A 46 15.22 -12.74 -12.33
CA GLY A 46 15.52 -11.55 -13.14
C GLY A 46 15.79 -11.87 -14.61
N LYS A 47 16.57 -12.92 -14.92
CA LYS A 47 16.84 -13.35 -16.30
C LYS A 47 15.57 -13.81 -17.03
N PHE A 48 14.68 -14.50 -16.33
CA PHE A 48 13.38 -14.86 -16.89
C PHE A 48 12.55 -13.60 -17.19
N PHE A 49 12.51 -12.65 -16.26
CA PHE A 49 11.83 -11.36 -16.46
C PHE A 49 12.40 -10.57 -17.64
N GLU A 50 13.73 -10.49 -17.78
CA GLU A 50 14.40 -9.89 -18.94
C GLU A 50 13.96 -10.55 -20.25
N GLY A 51 13.89 -11.88 -20.29
CA GLY A 51 13.41 -12.62 -21.46
C GLY A 51 11.96 -12.28 -21.85
N MET A 52 11.10 -12.01 -20.87
CA MET A 52 9.73 -11.56 -21.11
C MET A 52 9.67 -10.10 -21.53
N MET A 53 10.48 -9.23 -20.91
CA MET A 53 10.58 -7.81 -21.27
C MET A 53 11.12 -7.59 -22.69
N LYS A 54 11.97 -8.49 -23.21
CA LYS A 54 12.40 -8.46 -24.62
C LYS A 54 11.26 -8.68 -25.62
N LYS A 55 10.15 -9.30 -25.20
CA LYS A 55 8.94 -9.47 -26.03
C LYS A 55 8.05 -8.22 -26.02
N VAL A 56 8.24 -7.33 -25.04
CA VAL A 56 7.51 -6.06 -24.92
C VAL A 56 8.33 -4.97 -25.61
N ASP A 57 7.71 -4.24 -26.53
CA ASP A 57 8.36 -3.11 -27.20
C ASP A 57 8.83 -2.06 -26.17
N SER A 58 10.03 -1.51 -26.36
CA SER A 58 10.62 -0.55 -25.41
C SER A 58 9.79 0.72 -25.24
N LYS A 59 9.00 1.12 -26.26
CA LYS A 59 8.08 2.25 -26.16
C LYS A 59 6.90 1.98 -25.23
N LYS A 60 6.60 0.70 -24.95
CA LYS A 60 5.48 0.26 -24.11
C LYS A 60 5.90 -0.09 -22.68
N TRP A 61 7.19 0.02 -22.32
CA TRP A 61 7.67 -0.28 -20.97
C TRP A 61 7.00 0.57 -19.89
N CYS A 62 6.51 1.76 -20.20
CA CYS A 62 5.81 2.61 -19.25
C CYS A 62 4.30 2.29 -19.11
N ASN A 63 3.76 1.39 -19.93
CA ASN A 63 2.37 0.96 -19.82
C ASN A 63 2.26 -0.27 -18.91
N LEU A 64 1.76 -0.08 -17.69
CA LEU A 64 1.61 -1.15 -16.70
C LEU A 64 0.84 -2.36 -17.24
N THR A 65 -0.21 -2.13 -18.04
CA THR A 65 -1.07 -3.20 -18.57
C THR A 65 -0.31 -4.18 -19.47
N GLU A 66 0.76 -3.73 -20.13
CA GLU A 66 1.54 -4.55 -21.07
C GLU A 66 2.46 -5.56 -20.36
N PHE A 67 2.91 -5.26 -19.13
CA PHE A 67 3.89 -6.09 -18.42
C PHE A 67 3.44 -6.57 -17.03
N ILE A 68 2.26 -6.17 -16.54
CA ILE A 68 1.76 -6.55 -15.21
C ILE A 68 1.76 -8.05 -14.97
N MET A 69 1.39 -8.84 -15.99
CA MET A 69 1.38 -10.30 -15.89
C MET A 69 2.79 -10.90 -15.74
N TYR A 70 3.77 -10.34 -16.46
CA TYR A 70 5.17 -10.78 -16.36
C TYR A 70 5.79 -10.37 -15.04
N TYR A 71 5.45 -9.18 -14.56
CA TYR A 71 5.89 -8.67 -13.27
C TYR A 71 5.32 -9.50 -12.11
N ASN A 72 4.05 -9.91 -12.18
CA ASN A 72 3.43 -10.81 -11.20
C ASN A 72 4.12 -12.19 -11.16
N ASN A 73 4.50 -12.74 -12.32
CA ASN A 73 5.25 -14.00 -12.35
C ASN A 73 6.66 -13.82 -11.77
N PHE A 74 7.31 -12.68 -12.05
CA PHE A 74 8.59 -12.31 -11.44
C PHE A 74 8.49 -12.22 -9.91
N THR A 75 7.49 -11.53 -9.35
CA THR A 75 7.31 -11.44 -7.89
C THR A 75 7.05 -12.81 -7.26
N GLN A 76 6.20 -13.64 -7.87
CA GLN A 76 5.96 -15.01 -7.41
C GLN A 76 7.20 -15.91 -7.50
N CYS A 77 8.08 -15.68 -8.47
CA CYS A 77 9.37 -16.35 -8.53
C CYS A 77 10.24 -15.92 -7.33
N THR A 78 10.37 -14.61 -7.07
CA THR A 78 11.18 -14.13 -5.94
C THR A 78 10.66 -14.56 -4.58
N GLU A 79 9.34 -14.70 -4.42
CA GLU A 79 8.71 -15.20 -3.20
C GLU A 79 9.02 -16.69 -2.98
N ARG A 80 8.95 -17.50 -4.06
CA ARG A 80 9.32 -18.92 -4.00
C ARG A 80 10.80 -19.12 -3.67
N GLU A 81 11.69 -18.34 -4.27
CA GLU A 81 13.13 -18.41 -3.97
C GLU A 81 13.44 -17.94 -2.55
N ALA A 82 12.74 -16.91 -2.04
CA ALA A 82 12.86 -16.47 -0.65
C ALA A 82 12.44 -17.59 0.31
N ASN A 83 11.29 -18.24 0.07
CA ASN A 83 10.84 -19.38 0.86
C ASN A 83 11.83 -20.56 0.78
N SER A 84 12.40 -20.84 -0.40
CA SER A 84 13.44 -21.88 -0.56
C SER A 84 14.72 -21.57 0.20
N ALA A 85 15.08 -20.29 0.33
CA ALA A 85 16.22 -19.84 1.12
C ALA A 85 15.91 -19.68 2.62
N SER A 86 14.69 -20.05 3.04
CA SER A 86 14.18 -19.84 4.41
C SER A 86 14.19 -18.36 4.83
N CYS A 87 14.00 -17.46 3.88
CA CYS A 87 13.94 -16.02 4.08
C CYS A 87 12.49 -15.53 3.93
N PHE A 88 12.09 -14.56 4.76
CA PHE A 88 10.78 -13.93 4.65
C PHE A 88 10.70 -13.04 3.40
N TRP A 89 9.53 -12.95 2.76
CA TRP A 89 9.26 -12.01 1.67
C TRP A 89 8.17 -11.02 2.11
N PRO A 90 8.36 -9.70 1.96
CA PRO A 90 9.52 -9.01 1.40
C PRO A 90 10.73 -8.93 2.37
N ASN A 91 11.93 -8.72 1.82
CA ASN A 91 13.16 -8.47 2.59
C ASN A 91 14.09 -7.48 1.84
N PRO A 92 15.13 -6.93 2.50
CA PRO A 92 16.01 -5.92 1.89
C PRO A 92 16.78 -6.40 0.64
N LEU A 93 17.10 -7.69 0.54
CA LEU A 93 17.76 -8.26 -0.63
C LEU A 93 16.79 -8.29 -1.84
N ALA A 94 15.54 -8.69 -1.61
CA ALA A 94 14.50 -8.64 -2.62
C ALA A 94 14.18 -7.20 -3.03
N GLU A 95 14.06 -6.28 -2.06
CA GLU A 95 13.74 -4.88 -2.32
C GLU A 95 14.83 -4.19 -3.16
N SER A 96 16.09 -4.39 -2.82
CA SER A 96 17.22 -3.82 -3.57
C SER A 96 17.31 -4.39 -4.99
N PHE A 97 17.07 -5.70 -5.15
CA PHE A 97 17.04 -6.36 -6.45
C PHE A 97 15.88 -5.86 -7.34
N ILE A 98 14.66 -5.80 -6.79
CA ILE A 98 13.48 -5.29 -7.50
C ILE A 98 13.70 -3.83 -7.89
N THR A 99 14.27 -3.01 -7.00
CA THR A 99 14.60 -1.60 -7.29
C THR A 99 15.63 -1.49 -8.41
N GLY A 100 16.63 -2.38 -8.46
CA GLY A 100 17.60 -2.46 -9.56
C GLY A 100 16.93 -2.72 -10.91
N ILE A 101 16.00 -3.69 -10.97
CA ILE A 101 15.21 -3.98 -12.17
C ILE A 101 14.36 -2.77 -12.56
N HIS A 102 13.72 -2.09 -11.59
CA HIS A 102 12.93 -0.90 -11.87
C HIS A 102 13.76 0.23 -12.47
N LYS A 103 14.96 0.47 -11.95
CA LYS A 103 15.88 1.47 -12.49
C LYS A 103 16.36 1.11 -13.91
N GLN A 104 16.53 -0.17 -14.20
CA GLN A 104 16.98 -0.64 -15.52
C GLN A 104 15.92 -0.45 -16.61
N TYR A 105 14.66 -0.84 -16.36
CA TYR A 105 13.61 -0.83 -17.40
C TYR A 105 12.70 0.40 -17.36
N PHE A 106 12.50 1.03 -16.20
CA PHE A 106 11.50 2.07 -16.00
C PHE A 106 12.08 3.44 -15.61
N SER A 107 13.40 3.65 -15.72
CA SER A 107 14.06 4.91 -15.32
C SER A 107 13.59 6.14 -16.09
N ASN A 108 13.18 5.96 -17.36
CA ASN A 108 12.72 7.05 -18.23
C ASN A 108 11.18 7.16 -18.31
N CYS A 109 10.46 6.44 -17.45
CA CYS A 109 9.01 6.54 -17.40
C CYS A 109 8.60 7.69 -16.50
N THR A 110 7.90 8.68 -17.06
CA THR A 110 7.15 9.66 -16.29
C THR A 110 5.92 8.97 -15.72
N LEU A 111 5.88 8.83 -14.40
CA LEU A 111 4.66 8.43 -13.72
C LEU A 111 3.77 9.67 -13.71
N ASP A 112 2.70 9.64 -14.52
CA ASP A 112 1.55 10.54 -14.34
C ASP A 112 0.92 10.18 -13.00
N ASN A 113 1.56 10.64 -11.93
CA ASN A 113 0.96 10.63 -10.62
C ASN A 113 -0.22 11.57 -10.74
N VAL A 114 -1.41 11.00 -10.89
CA VAL A 114 -2.59 11.70 -10.38
C VAL A 114 -2.26 11.94 -8.92
N HIS A 115 -2.03 13.20 -8.61
CA HIS A 115 -1.64 13.64 -7.28
C HIS A 115 -2.88 13.51 -6.39
N TRP A 116 -3.07 12.30 -5.87
CA TRP A 116 -4.07 11.99 -4.85
C TRP A 116 -3.55 12.53 -3.52
N GLU A 117 -3.54 13.85 -3.41
CA GLU A 117 -3.27 14.54 -2.16
C GLU A 117 -4.60 15.04 -1.61
N ASP A 118 -4.74 14.96 -0.28
CA ASP A 118 -5.92 15.52 0.37
C ASP A 118 -6.00 17.01 0.04
N PRO A 119 -7.20 17.57 -0.20
CA PRO A 119 -7.33 18.99 -0.43
C PRO A 119 -6.78 19.76 0.79
N PRO A 120 -6.27 21.00 0.60
CA PRO A 120 -5.78 21.83 1.69
C PRO A 120 -6.74 21.85 2.88
N ASP A 121 -6.21 21.76 4.10
CA ASP A 121 -6.99 21.62 5.34
C ASP A 121 -8.11 22.64 5.47
N GLU A 122 -7.89 23.88 4.99
CA GLU A 122 -8.89 24.96 5.00
C GLU A 122 -10.16 24.59 4.20
N ILE A 123 -9.98 23.98 3.03
CA ILE A 123 -11.09 23.56 2.15
C ILE A 123 -11.78 22.34 2.76
N LEU A 124 -10.99 21.38 3.25
CA LEU A 124 -11.50 20.16 3.88
C LEU A 124 -12.36 20.48 5.11
N ILE A 125 -11.86 21.32 6.02
CA ILE A 125 -12.58 21.74 7.23
C ILE A 125 -13.84 22.49 6.87
N THR A 126 -13.79 23.40 5.88
CA THR A 126 -14.97 24.13 5.42
C THR A 126 -16.04 23.19 4.88
N LEU A 127 -15.65 22.18 4.09
CA LEU A 127 -16.57 21.16 3.57
C LEU A 127 -17.22 20.33 4.67
N ILE A 128 -16.55 20.13 5.81
CA ILE A 128 -17.10 19.42 6.97
C ILE A 128 -18.01 20.33 7.80
N LEU A 129 -17.64 21.60 7.97
CA LEU A 129 -18.37 22.56 8.80
C LEU A 129 -19.75 22.91 8.21
N ILE A 130 -19.84 23.10 6.89
CA ILE A 130 -21.08 23.45 6.18
C ILE A 130 -22.23 22.46 6.47
N PRO A 131 -22.09 21.14 6.24
CA PRO A 131 -23.15 20.18 6.50
C PRO A 131 -23.49 20.08 8.00
N VAL A 132 -22.50 20.22 8.89
CA VAL A 132 -22.75 20.24 10.35
C VAL A 132 -23.61 21.44 10.74
N ILE A 133 -23.27 22.65 10.31
CA ILE A 133 -24.06 23.85 10.60
C ILE A 133 -25.47 23.73 10.00
N LEU A 134 -25.59 23.23 8.77
CA LEU A 134 -26.88 23.05 8.12
C LEU A 134 -27.77 22.07 8.89
N THR A 135 -27.24 20.93 9.34
CA THR A 135 -28.00 19.97 10.15
C THR A 135 -28.45 20.58 11.48
N CYS A 136 -27.57 21.29 12.18
CA CYS A 136 -27.91 22.03 13.40
C CYS A 136 -29.03 23.06 13.16
N ALA A 137 -28.95 23.83 12.07
CA ALA A 137 -29.96 24.82 11.71
C ALA A 137 -31.33 24.17 11.43
N MET A 138 -31.35 23.06 10.68
CA MET A 138 -32.58 22.32 10.39
C MET A 138 -33.23 21.77 11.67
N ILE A 139 -32.44 21.19 12.58
CA ILE A 139 -32.95 20.70 13.87
C ILE A 139 -33.54 21.86 14.69
N MET A 140 -32.83 22.98 14.78
CA MET A 140 -33.31 24.16 15.51
C MET A 140 -34.60 24.73 14.91
N LEU A 141 -34.71 24.78 13.58
CA LEU A 141 -35.92 25.20 12.88
C LEU A 141 -37.10 24.27 13.16
N VAL A 142 -36.89 22.95 13.13
CA VAL A 142 -37.95 21.97 13.43
C VAL A 142 -38.43 22.11 14.87
N VAL A 143 -37.51 22.23 15.84
CA VAL A 143 -37.86 22.43 17.26
C VAL A 143 -38.63 23.74 17.46
N TRP A 144 -38.18 24.82 16.82
CA TRP A 144 -38.85 26.12 16.89
C TRP A 144 -40.25 26.08 16.27
N CYS A 145 -40.40 25.49 15.09
CA CYS A 145 -41.68 25.34 14.41
C CYS A 145 -42.65 24.44 15.19
N SER A 146 -42.17 23.32 15.76
CA SER A 146 -42.99 22.45 16.62
C SER A 146 -43.51 23.24 17.82
N LYS A 147 -42.61 23.92 18.55
CA LYS A 147 -43.00 24.72 19.73
C LYS A 147 -44.01 25.82 19.39
N ARG A 148 -43.88 26.50 18.24
CA ARG A 148 -44.85 27.50 17.81
C ARG A 148 -46.20 26.88 17.44
N SER A 149 -46.19 25.70 16.83
CA SER A 149 -47.42 24.97 16.47
C SER A 149 -48.19 24.51 17.71
N ASP A 150 -47.47 24.08 18.75
CA ASP A 150 -48.07 23.67 20.04
C ASP A 150 -48.70 24.86 20.82
N ILE A 151 -48.23 26.10 20.58
CA ILE A 151 -48.75 27.32 21.23
C ILE A 151 -49.96 27.90 20.48
N LEU A 152 -50.13 27.54 19.21
CA LEU A 152 -51.20 28.04 18.32
C LEU A 152 -52.40 27.08 18.19
N VAL A 153 -52.38 25.95 18.90
CA VAL A 153 -53.49 24.99 19.08
C VAL A 153 -54.19 25.22 20.41
#